data_AF-A0A924CB64-F1
#
_entry.id   AF-A0A924CB64-F1
#
_cell.length_a   1.000
_cell.length_b   1.000
_cell.length_c   1.000
_cell.angle_alpha   90.00
_cell.angle_beta   90.00
_cell.angle_gamma   90.00
#
_symmetry.space_group_name_H-M   'P 1'
#
loop_
_entity.id
_entity.type
_entity.pdbx_description
1 polymer ?
#
loop_
_entity_poly.entity_id
_entity_poly.type
_entity_poly.pdbx_seq_one_letter_code
_entity_poly.pdbx_strand_id
1 'polypeptide(L)'
;MNSLIGLPCLSITSGLYAFITINKAEREVAKEKDKTDQLLLNILPQSIAERFKNDQSYLAEEYKSVTVLFADIVSFTSLSEKLKPDVLVGFLNKIFSEFD
;
A
#
# COMPACT_ATOMS: atom_id res chain seq x y z
N MET A 1 56.16 19.88 -3.78
CA MET A 1 55.16 20.62 -2.99
C MET A 1 53.73 20.45 -3.54
N ASN A 2 53.37 19.26 -4.09
CA ASN A 2 52.09 19.05 -4.81
C ASN A 2 51.20 17.92 -4.23
N SER A 3 51.52 17.38 -3.05
CA SER A 3 50.79 16.21 -2.51
C SER A 3 49.65 16.54 -1.54
N LEU A 4 49.42 17.81 -1.20
CA LEU A 4 48.49 18.22 -0.14
C LEU A 4 47.12 18.72 -0.64
N ILE A 5 46.96 18.97 -1.95
CA ILE A 5 45.71 19.51 -2.54
C ILE A 5 44.73 18.40 -2.96
N GLY A 6 45.18 17.14 -3.13
CA GLY A 6 44.33 16.03 -3.59
C GLY A 6 43.43 15.39 -2.52
N LEU A 7 43.86 15.37 -1.26
CA LEU A 7 43.14 14.76 -0.14
C LEU A 7 41.80 15.46 0.21
N PRO A 8 41.69 16.81 0.25
CA PRO A 8 40.41 17.46 0.51
C PRO A 8 39.41 17.31 -0.65
N CYS A 9 39.88 17.16 -1.89
CA CYS A 9 38.98 16.92 -3.03
C CYS A 9 38.30 15.54 -2.94
N LEU A 10 39.04 14.51 -2.49
CA LEU A 10 38.51 13.17 -2.27
C LEU A 10 37.49 13.11 -1.13
N SER A 11 37.70 13.87 -0.05
CA SER A 11 36.71 13.93 1.05
C SER A 11 35.45 14.70 0.66
N ILE A 12 35.57 15.76 -0.14
CA ILE A 12 34.41 16.52 -0.66
C ILE A 12 33.60 15.67 -1.64
N THR A 13 34.26 14.96 -2.55
CA THR A 13 33.57 14.10 -3.53
C THR A 13 32.91 12.89 -2.89
N SER A 14 33.54 12.26 -1.89
CA SER A 14 32.91 11.17 -1.13
C SER A 14 31.71 11.67 -0.31
N GLY A 15 31.83 12.85 0.31
CA GLY A 15 30.72 13.49 1.03
C GLY A 15 29.55 13.86 0.12
N LEU A 16 29.82 14.41 -1.07
CA LEU A 16 28.80 14.71 -2.07
C LEU A 16 28.13 13.44 -2.60
N TYR A 17 28.90 12.39 -2.86
CA TYR A 17 28.39 11.09 -3.30
C TYR A 17 27.50 10.45 -2.22
N ALA A 18 27.94 10.49 -0.95
CA ALA A 18 27.14 10.04 0.18
C ALA A 18 25.86 10.85 0.32
N PHE A 19 25.92 12.19 0.21
CA PHE A 19 24.75 13.06 0.27
C PHE A 19 23.73 12.74 -0.83
N ILE A 20 24.17 12.58 -2.09
CA ILE A 20 23.29 12.22 -3.20
C ILE A 20 22.66 10.83 -2.98
N THR A 21 23.44 9.86 -2.49
CA THR A 21 22.97 8.50 -2.24
C THR A 21 21.93 8.46 -1.12
N ILE A 22 22.16 9.20 -0.03
CA ILE A 22 21.22 9.32 1.09
C ILE A 22 19.91 9.97 0.63
N ASN A 23 19.98 11.09 -0.09
CA ASN A 23 18.79 11.75 -0.62
C ASN A 23 18.01 10.83 -1.58
N LYS A 24 18.72 10.03 -2.38
CA LYS A 24 18.08 9.07 -3.27
C LYS A 24 17.37 7.96 -2.48
N ALA A 25 18.02 7.41 -1.46
CA ALA A 25 17.44 6.40 -0.58
C ALA A 25 16.21 6.95 0.17
N GLU A 26 16.26 8.18 0.70
CA GLU A 26 15.12 8.84 1.34
C GLU A 26 13.93 8.99 0.39
N ARG A 27 14.17 9.35 -0.88
CA ARG A 27 13.12 9.45 -1.90
C ARG A 27 12.49 8.09 -2.23
N GLU A 28 13.31 7.04 -2.32
CA GLU A 28 12.81 5.68 -2.57
C GLU A 28 11.96 5.20 -1.40
N VAL A 29 12.43 5.39 -0.16
CA VAL A 29 11.67 5.09 1.06
C VAL A 29 10.36 5.88 1.12
N ALA A 30 10.38 7.19 0.80
CA ALA A 30 9.18 8.01 0.77
C ALA A 30 8.16 7.52 -0.26
N LYS A 31 8.63 7.09 -1.44
CA LYS A 31 7.76 6.55 -2.51
C LYS A 31 7.14 5.20 -2.13
N GLU A 32 7.90 4.32 -1.49
CA GLU A 32 7.38 3.04 -1.01
C GLU A 32 6.38 3.24 0.14
N LYS A 33 6.66 4.21 1.02
CA LYS A 33 5.73 4.61 2.07
C LYS A 33 4.41 5.13 1.49
N ASP A 34 4.44 6.05 0.53
CA ASP A 34 3.25 6.59 -0.11
C ASP A 34 2.39 5.51 -0.77
N LYS A 35 3.02 4.57 -1.50
CA LYS A 35 2.32 3.41 -2.06
C LYS A 35 1.66 2.55 -0.99
N THR A 36 2.36 2.29 0.11
CA THR A 36 1.84 1.50 1.22
C THR A 36 0.65 2.22 1.88
N ASP A 37 0.75 3.53 2.05
CA ASP A 37 -0.30 4.36 2.63
C ASP A 37 -1.56 4.38 1.75
N GLN A 38 -1.41 4.49 0.43
CA GLN A 38 -2.52 4.40 -0.52
C GLN A 38 -3.17 3.01 -0.50
N LEU A 39 -2.37 1.94 -0.46
CA LEU A 39 -2.90 0.57 -0.37
C LEU A 39 -3.69 0.35 0.92
N LEU A 40 -3.25 0.92 2.05
CA LEU A 40 -3.97 0.81 3.31
C LEU A 40 -5.35 1.47 3.24
N LEU A 41 -5.46 2.61 2.56
CA LEU A 41 -6.72 3.34 2.38
C LEU A 41 -7.69 2.64 1.42
N ASN A 42 -7.20 1.76 0.53
CA ASN A 42 -8.06 0.92 -0.31
C ASN A 42 -8.73 -0.22 0.48
N ILE A 43 -8.23 -0.53 1.69
CA ILE A 43 -8.71 -1.65 2.51
C ILE A 43 -9.49 -1.14 3.73
N LEU A 44 -9.03 -0.04 4.33
CA LEU A 44 -9.60 0.52 5.56
C LEU A 44 -10.06 1.97 5.34
N PRO A 45 -11.18 2.38 5.96
CA PRO A 45 -11.55 3.78 6.05
C PRO A 45 -10.42 4.61 6.67
N GLN A 46 -10.26 5.86 6.22
CA GLN A 46 -9.17 6.75 6.65
C GLN A 46 -9.05 6.85 8.19
N SER A 47 -10.16 7.02 8.90
CA SER A 47 -10.17 7.13 10.36
C SER A 47 -9.61 5.88 11.05
N ILE A 48 -9.92 4.70 10.52
CA ILE A 48 -9.43 3.42 11.05
C ILE A 48 -7.96 3.21 10.67
N ALA A 49 -7.56 3.58 9.44
CA ALA A 49 -6.18 3.49 8.98
C ALA A 49 -5.22 4.37 9.81
N GLU A 50 -5.63 5.61 10.13
CA GLU A 50 -4.85 6.52 10.98
C GLU A 50 -4.71 5.98 12.41
N ARG A 51 -5.81 5.47 12.99
CA ARG A 51 -5.78 4.84 14.31
C ARG A 51 -4.88 3.60 14.31
N PHE A 52 -5.00 2.72 13.32
CA PHE A 52 -4.18 1.52 13.19
C PHE A 52 -2.68 1.81 13.07
N LYS A 53 -2.31 2.91 12.40
CA LYS A 53 -0.91 3.36 12.28
C LYS A 53 -0.33 3.91 13.59
N ASN A 54 -1.16 4.61 14.37
CA ASN A 54 -0.73 5.35 15.55
C ASN A 54 -0.89 4.54 16.85
N ASP A 55 -1.79 3.57 16.87
CA ASP A 55 -2.19 2.87 18.09
C ASP A 55 -2.55 1.40 17.76
N GLN A 56 -1.95 0.45 18.48
CA GLN A 56 -2.27 -1.00 18.34
C GLN A 56 -3.47 -1.42 19.21
N SER A 57 -4.20 -0.46 19.77
CA SER A 57 -5.29 -0.70 20.71
C SER A 57 -6.59 -1.14 20.01
N TYR A 58 -7.48 -1.76 20.79
CA TYR A 58 -8.69 -2.44 20.34
C TYR A 58 -9.62 -1.53 19.49
N LEU A 59 -9.79 -1.86 18.21
CA LEU A 59 -10.66 -1.15 17.28
C LEU A 59 -12.09 -1.70 17.37
N ALA A 60 -12.84 -1.30 18.40
CA ALA A 60 -14.27 -1.57 18.48
C ALA A 60 -15.05 -0.27 18.62
N GLU A 61 -16.01 -0.07 17.74
CA GLU A 61 -16.88 1.10 17.71
C GLU A 61 -18.35 0.66 17.72
N GLU A 62 -19.16 1.33 18.51
CA GLU A 62 -20.61 1.10 18.57
C GLU A 62 -21.31 2.08 17.62
N TYR A 63 -22.15 1.54 16.73
CA TYR A 63 -22.97 2.34 15.82
C TYR A 63 -24.45 2.16 16.15
N LYS A 64 -25.14 3.26 16.48
CA LYS A 64 -26.55 3.24 16.91
C LYS A 64 -27.54 2.96 15.78
N SER A 65 -27.16 3.21 14.53
CA SER A 65 -28.03 3.04 13.36
C SER A 65 -27.19 2.69 12.14
N VAL A 66 -27.25 1.43 11.73
CA VAL A 66 -26.62 0.91 10.51
C VAL A 66 -27.59 -0.06 9.84
N THR A 67 -27.48 -0.20 8.53
CA THR A 67 -28.16 -1.25 7.77
C THR A 67 -27.09 -2.13 7.15
N VAL A 68 -27.24 -3.46 7.29
CA VAL A 68 -26.32 -4.44 6.71
C VAL A 68 -27.06 -5.21 5.63
N LEU A 69 -26.51 -5.22 4.41
CA LEU A 69 -27.02 -6.02 3.31
C LEU A 69 -26.17 -7.28 3.16
N PHE A 70 -26.84 -8.43 3.12
CA PHE A 70 -26.22 -9.70 2.72
C PHE A 70 -26.76 -10.09 1.34
N ALA A 71 -25.87 -10.35 0.40
CA ALA A 71 -26.19 -10.82 -0.93
C ALA A 71 -25.28 -12.00 -1.29
N ASP A 72 -25.82 -12.98 -2.00
CA ASP A 72 -25.10 -14.16 -2.45
C ASP A 72 -25.49 -14.51 -3.89
N ILE A 73 -24.58 -15.15 -4.61
CA ILE A 73 -24.78 -15.58 -5.99
C ILE A 73 -25.47 -16.94 -5.97
N VAL A 74 -26.70 -16.99 -6.49
CA VAL A 74 -27.47 -18.23 -6.58
C VAL A 74 -26.69 -19.27 -7.39
N SER A 75 -26.60 -20.49 -6.83
CA SER A 75 -25.93 -21.64 -7.45
C SER A 75 -24.45 -21.43 -7.80
N PHE A 76 -23.74 -20.58 -7.06
CA PHE A 76 -22.31 -20.32 -7.26
C PHE A 76 -21.46 -21.60 -7.32
N THR A 77 -21.72 -22.60 -6.48
CA THR A 77 -20.98 -23.88 -6.46
C THR A 77 -21.05 -24.60 -7.82
N SER A 78 -22.23 -24.69 -8.42
CA SER A 78 -22.37 -25.36 -9.72
C SER A 78 -21.76 -24.54 -10.86
N LEU A 79 -21.67 -23.22 -10.70
CA LEU A 79 -21.01 -22.33 -11.65
C LEU A 79 -19.48 -22.48 -11.57
N SER A 80 -18.92 -22.53 -10.37
CA SER A 80 -17.48 -22.63 -10.14
C SER A 80 -16.91 -23.99 -10.57
N GLU A 81 -17.70 -25.06 -10.50
CA GLU A 81 -17.33 -26.39 -11.01
C GLU A 81 -17.21 -26.45 -12.54
N LYS A 82 -17.92 -25.58 -13.26
CA LYS A 82 -18.00 -25.60 -14.73
C LYS A 82 -17.06 -24.61 -15.40
N LEU A 83 -16.73 -23.52 -14.71
CA LEU A 83 -15.88 -22.47 -15.25
C LEU A 83 -14.40 -22.74 -14.97
N LYS A 84 -13.55 -22.31 -15.89
CA LYS A 84 -12.11 -22.24 -15.60
C LYS A 84 -11.86 -21.14 -14.56
N PRO A 85 -10.84 -21.29 -13.68
CA PRO A 85 -10.57 -20.33 -12.62
C PRO A 85 -10.39 -18.88 -13.10
N ASP A 86 -9.71 -18.67 -14.22
CA ASP A 86 -9.49 -17.35 -14.83
C ASP A 86 -10.81 -16.70 -15.27
N VAL A 87 -11.71 -17.47 -15.87
CA VAL A 87 -13.03 -17.01 -16.31
C VAL A 87 -13.92 -16.68 -15.09
N LEU A 88 -13.88 -17.53 -14.05
CA LEU A 88 -14.64 -17.33 -12.82
C LEU A 88 -14.21 -16.04 -12.10
N VAL A 89 -12.90 -15.82 -11.96
CA VAL A 89 -12.37 -14.60 -11.34
C VAL A 89 -12.73 -13.36 -12.16
N GLY A 90 -12.65 -13.44 -13.49
CA GLY A 90 -13.07 -12.34 -14.38
C GLY A 90 -14.56 -12.01 -14.23
N PHE A 91 -15.41 -13.03 -14.10
CA PHE A 91 -16.84 -12.86 -13.83
C PHE A 91 -17.10 -12.16 -12.49
N LEU A 92 -16.45 -12.63 -11.41
CA LEU A 92 -16.58 -12.01 -10.09
C LEU A 92 -16.09 -10.56 -10.10
N ASN A 93 -14.93 -10.31 -10.72
CA ASN A 93 -14.39 -8.97 -10.82
C ASN A 93 -15.35 -8.02 -11.54
N LYS A 94 -15.98 -8.47 -12.64
CA LYS A 94 -17.00 -7.68 -13.33
C LYS A 94 -18.17 -7.31 -12.43
N ILE A 95 -18.70 -8.29 -11.67
CA ILE A 95 -19.83 -8.04 -10.76
C ILE A 95 -19.43 -7.02 -9.69
N PHE A 96 -18.34 -7.25 -8.96
CA PHE A 96 -17.95 -6.37 -7.86
C PHE A 96 -17.53 -4.98 -8.34
N SER A 97 -16.88 -4.85 -9.50
CA SER A 97 -16.55 -3.54 -10.09
C SER A 97 -17.76 -2.75 -10.61
N GLU A 98 -18.92 -3.39 -10.84
CA GLU A 98 -20.17 -2.67 -11.15
C GLU A 98 -20.91 -2.21 -9.87
N PHE A 99 -20.61 -2.82 -8.72
CA PHE A 99 -21.17 -2.45 -7.42
C PHE A 99 -20.31 -1.45 -6.63
N ASP A 100 -18.98 -1.55 -6.74
CA ASP A 100 -17.97 -0.65 -6.14
C ASP A 100 -17.95 0.73 -6.82
#